data_AF-A0A7S2YB98-F1
#
_entry.id   AF-A0A7S2YB98-F1
#
_cell.length_a   1.000
_cell.length_b   1.000
_cell.length_c   1.000
_cell.angle_alpha   90.00
_cell.angle_beta   90.00
_cell.angle_gamma   90.00
#
_symmetry.space_group_name_H-M   'P 1'
#
loop_
_entity.id
_entity.type
_entity.pdbx_description
1 polymer ?
#
loop_
_entity_poly.entity_id
_entity_poly.type
_entity_poly.pdbx_seq_one_letter_code
_entity_poly.pdbx_strand_id
1 'polypeptide(L)'
;MAESPTPPALVGGAQSPWLDRVKTLLGPRGYDHSMRRSIQTLVIYEAKRCIQPRIGDLRPFQRKVALVDQAQALVNSLDFVLPHLRPEILWRTSTSRECVTPEICWKRFQLVQKELERLAEMIKEFMAPDRSHQEAVDLLEQHLFETSGDNQGKPNSGKLVP
;
A
#
# COMPACT_ATOMS: atom_id res chain seq x y z
N MET A 1 3.60 -30.34 22.33
CA MET A 1 3.52 -28.92 21.95
C MET A 1 4.21 -28.78 20.61
N ALA A 2 3.46 -28.58 19.53
CA ALA A 2 4.04 -28.48 18.19
C ALA A 2 4.53 -27.05 17.96
N GLU A 3 5.83 -26.87 17.83
CA GLU A 3 6.42 -25.61 17.39
C GLU A 3 5.88 -25.31 15.98
N SER A 4 5.17 -24.18 15.86
CA SER A 4 4.68 -23.73 14.56
C SER A 4 5.88 -23.34 13.71
N PRO A 5 6.02 -23.86 12.47
CA PRO A 5 7.17 -23.53 11.64
C PRO A 5 7.14 -22.03 11.35
N THR A 6 8.13 -21.32 11.88
CA THR A 6 8.36 -19.92 11.55
C THR A 6 8.54 -19.86 10.03
N PRO A 7 7.68 -19.13 9.29
CA PRO A 7 7.87 -19.00 7.86
C PRO A 7 9.28 -18.41 7.63
N PRO A 8 10.06 -18.94 6.67
CA PRO A 8 11.37 -18.37 6.40
C PRO A 8 11.15 -16.91 6.05
N ALA A 9 11.65 -16.04 6.94
CA ALA A 9 11.86 -14.66 6.63
C ALA A 9 12.77 -14.68 5.41
N LEU A 10 12.35 -14.03 4.33
CA LEU A 10 13.22 -13.77 3.18
C LEU A 10 14.32 -12.80 3.64
N VAL A 11 15.27 -13.30 4.42
CA VAL A 11 16.52 -12.64 4.80
C VAL A 11 17.55 -13.14 3.80
N GLY A 12 17.70 -12.40 2.71
CA GLY A 12 18.78 -12.57 1.74
C GLY A 12 19.38 -11.21 1.49
N GLY A 13 20.66 -11.03 1.81
CA GLY A 13 21.36 -9.74 1.96
C GLY A 13 21.64 -8.95 0.68
N ALA A 14 20.76 -8.99 -0.32
CA ALA A 14 20.74 -8.02 -1.40
C ALA A 14 19.65 -6.99 -1.07
N GLN A 15 19.94 -5.68 -1.18
CA GLN A 15 18.89 -4.66 -1.13
C GLN A 15 17.81 -5.09 -2.13
N SER A 16 16.63 -5.38 -1.60
CA SER A 16 15.55 -5.94 -2.39
C SER A 16 15.10 -4.89 -3.40
N PRO A 17 14.93 -5.22 -4.70
CA PRO A 17 14.65 -4.24 -5.76
C PRO A 17 13.46 -3.29 -5.50
N TRP A 18 12.55 -3.63 -4.57
CA TRP A 18 11.46 -2.73 -4.17
C TRP A 18 11.95 -1.56 -3.30
N LEU A 19 12.94 -1.77 -2.43
CA LEU A 19 13.45 -0.75 -1.53
C LEU A 19 14.13 0.37 -2.32
N ASP A 20 14.92 0.02 -3.33
CA ASP A 20 15.56 0.99 -4.23
C ASP A 20 14.54 1.78 -5.04
N ARG A 21 13.46 1.13 -5.52
CA ARG A 21 12.35 1.83 -6.18
C ARG A 21 11.67 2.82 -5.24
N VAL A 22 11.39 2.43 -4.00
CA VAL A 22 10.76 3.32 -3.03
C VAL A 22 11.67 4.49 -2.68
N LYS A 23 12.97 4.26 -2.46
CA LYS A 23 13.96 5.33 -2.24
C LYS A 23 14.01 6.30 -3.42
N THR A 24 13.99 5.78 -4.64
CA THR A 24 13.98 6.59 -5.86
C THR A 24 12.73 7.48 -5.92
N LEU A 25 11.56 6.95 -5.59
CA LEU A 25 10.29 7.69 -5.58
C LEU A 25 10.21 8.74 -4.46
N LEU A 26 10.79 8.48 -3.29
CA LEU A 26 10.86 9.45 -2.19
C LEU A 26 11.83 10.60 -2.48
N GLY A 27 12.83 10.35 -3.32
CA GLY A 27 13.85 11.34 -3.67
C GLY A 27 14.69 11.78 -2.47
N PRO A 28 15.40 12.92 -2.57
CA PRO A 28 16.37 13.35 -1.57
C PRO A 28 15.76 13.78 -0.23
N ARG A 29 14.45 14.08 -0.21
CA ARG A 29 13.74 14.46 1.02
C ARG A 29 13.46 13.27 1.93
N GLY A 30 13.48 12.05 1.38
CA GLY A 30 13.26 10.83 2.13
C GLY A 30 11.83 10.72 2.68
N TYR A 31 11.69 9.97 3.78
CA TYR A 31 10.41 9.69 4.41
C TYR A 31 9.93 10.87 5.28
N ASP A 32 8.68 11.29 5.07
CA ASP A 32 7.94 12.19 5.94
C ASP A 32 6.77 11.47 6.64
N HIS A 33 6.43 11.87 7.87
CA HIS A 33 5.37 11.22 8.64
C HIS A 33 3.99 11.29 7.95
N SER A 34 3.72 12.33 7.16
CA SER A 34 2.50 12.42 6.34
C SER A 34 2.36 11.27 5.33
N MET A 35 3.48 10.68 4.90
CA MET A 35 3.54 9.57 3.94
C MET A 35 3.25 8.21 4.59
N ARG A 36 3.08 8.14 5.91
CA ARG A 36 2.89 6.88 6.66
C ARG A 36 1.84 5.97 6.05
N ARG A 37 0.70 6.53 5.60
CA ARG A 37 -0.37 5.74 4.96
C ARG A 37 0.02 5.20 3.60
N SER A 38 0.68 5.99 2.78
CA SER A 38 1.17 5.57 1.47
C SER A 38 2.21 4.46 1.60
N ILE A 39 3.18 4.61 2.51
CA ILE A 39 4.16 3.57 2.81
C ILE A 39 3.49 2.31 3.36
N GLN A 40 2.52 2.44 4.26
CA GLN A 40 1.74 1.31 4.77
C GLN A 40 1.04 0.52 3.64
N THR A 41 0.45 1.22 2.67
CA THR A 41 -0.16 0.61 1.48
C THR A 41 0.87 -0.14 0.64
N LEU A 42 2.01 0.48 0.33
CA LEU A 42 3.10 -0.13 -0.44
C LEU A 42 3.65 -1.39 0.25
N VAL A 43 3.89 -1.32 1.55
CA VAL A 43 4.35 -2.45 2.37
C VAL A 43 3.36 -3.60 2.31
N ILE A 44 2.07 -3.34 2.49
CA ILE A 44 1.04 -4.39 2.49
C ILE A 44 0.94 -5.05 1.10
N TYR A 45 1.02 -4.25 0.04
CA TYR A 45 1.01 -4.75 -1.33
C TYR A 45 2.24 -5.63 -1.63
N GLU A 46 3.43 -5.15 -1.30
CA GLU A 46 4.68 -5.88 -1.51
C GLU A 46 4.73 -7.15 -0.64
N ALA A 47 4.24 -7.09 0.61
CA ALA A 47 4.14 -8.26 1.48
C ALA A 47 3.31 -9.37 0.83
N LYS A 48 2.18 -9.01 0.20
CA LYS A 48 1.36 -9.96 -0.53
C LYS A 48 2.14 -10.59 -1.69
N ARG A 49 2.88 -9.78 -2.46
CA ARG A 49 3.71 -10.23 -3.58
C ARG A 49 4.77 -11.25 -3.11
N CYS A 50 5.43 -10.99 -1.99
CA CYS A 50 6.42 -11.88 -1.40
C CYS A 50 5.84 -13.24 -0.96
N ILE A 51 4.63 -13.27 -0.39
CA ILE A 51 4.00 -14.53 0.05
C ILE A 51 3.22 -15.24 -1.06
N GLN A 52 2.98 -14.59 -2.19
CA GLN A 52 2.17 -15.12 -3.30
C GLN A 52 2.59 -16.53 -3.76
N PRO A 53 3.90 -16.86 -3.91
CA PRO A 53 4.31 -18.18 -4.39
C PRO A 53 3.86 -19.35 -3.52
N ARG A 54 3.72 -19.12 -2.21
CA ARG A 54 3.37 -20.15 -1.21
C ARG A 54 1.95 -20.00 -0.65
N ILE A 55 1.15 -19.07 -1.18
CA ILE A 55 -0.15 -18.76 -0.59
C ILE A 55 -1.19 -19.86 -0.81
N GLY A 56 -1.02 -20.67 -1.87
CA GLY A 56 -1.86 -21.82 -2.18
C GLY A 56 -1.81 -22.88 -1.08
N ASP A 57 -0.64 -23.09 -0.49
CA ASP A 57 -0.37 -24.12 0.52
C ASP A 57 -0.89 -23.75 1.92
N LEU A 58 -1.22 -22.48 2.13
CA LEU A 58 -1.66 -21.96 3.42
C LEU A 58 -3.18 -22.00 3.56
N ARG A 59 -3.68 -22.35 4.75
CA ARG A 59 -5.09 -22.19 5.11
C ARG A 59 -5.47 -20.71 5.18
N PRO A 60 -6.75 -20.33 4.97
CA PRO A 60 -7.18 -18.93 4.95
C PRO A 60 -6.72 -18.08 6.14
N PHE A 61 -6.74 -18.61 7.37
CA PHE A 61 -6.23 -17.92 8.55
C PHE A 61 -4.71 -17.69 8.47
N GLN A 62 -3.95 -18.72 8.10
CA GLN A 62 -2.49 -18.65 7.96
C GLN A 62 -2.06 -17.64 6.89
N ARG A 63 -2.85 -17.47 5.81
CA ARG A 63 -2.60 -16.46 4.78
C ARG A 63 -2.60 -15.03 5.35
N LYS A 64 -3.54 -14.74 6.25
CA LYS A 64 -3.66 -13.42 6.89
C LYS A 64 -2.49 -13.17 7.85
N VAL A 65 -2.13 -14.18 8.64
CA VAL A 65 -0.99 -14.12 9.56
C VAL A 65 0.31 -13.93 8.79
N ALA A 66 0.57 -14.76 7.77
CA ALA A 66 1.75 -14.66 6.92
C ALA A 66 1.86 -13.30 6.22
N LEU A 67 0.74 -12.67 5.85
CA LEU A 67 0.73 -11.32 5.28
C LEU A 67 1.20 -10.27 6.28
N VAL A 68 0.70 -10.30 7.52
CA VAL A 68 1.12 -9.36 8.57
C VAL A 68 2.58 -9.58 8.96
N ASP A 69 3.00 -10.83 9.12
CA ASP A 69 4.39 -11.15 9.48
C ASP A 69 5.35 -10.65 8.40
N GLN A 70 5.01 -10.88 7.12
CA GLN A 70 5.81 -10.37 6.00
C GLN A 70 5.79 -8.85 5.91
N ALA A 71 4.64 -8.20 6.17
CA ALA A 71 4.55 -6.74 6.21
C ALA A 71 5.44 -6.15 7.32
N GLN A 72 5.47 -6.77 8.50
CA GLN A 72 6.34 -6.37 9.60
C GLN A 72 7.82 -6.54 9.23
N ALA A 73 8.19 -7.64 8.57
CA ALA A 73 9.54 -7.87 8.10
C ALA A 73 9.99 -6.78 7.09
N LEU A 74 9.12 -6.41 6.14
CA LEU A 74 9.40 -5.34 5.17
C LEU A 74 9.52 -3.97 5.84
N VAL A 75 8.70 -3.66 6.84
CA VAL A 75 8.83 -2.42 7.63
C VAL A 75 10.16 -2.37 8.36
N ASN A 76 10.60 -3.48 8.92
CA ASN A 76 11.88 -3.56 9.62
C ASN A 76 13.07 -3.37 8.67
N SER A 77 12.92 -3.67 7.38
CA SER A 77 13.94 -3.46 6.35
C SER A 77 13.96 -2.05 5.74
N LEU A 78 13.06 -1.15 6.15
CA LEU A 78 13.05 0.25 5.70
C LEU A 78 14.19 1.06 6.32
N ASP A 79 15.38 0.98 5.73
CA ASP A 79 16.59 1.68 6.20
C ASP A 79 16.53 3.21 6.11
N PHE A 80 15.71 3.75 5.21
CA PHE A 80 15.45 5.19 5.08
C PHE A 80 14.44 5.73 6.12
N VAL A 81 13.80 4.86 6.90
CA VAL A 81 12.93 5.25 8.03
C VAL A 81 13.69 5.04 9.33
N LEU A 82 13.67 6.05 10.20
CA LEU A 82 14.29 5.97 11.52
C LEU A 82 13.69 4.79 12.32
N PRO A 83 14.52 3.97 13.01
CA PRO A 83 14.05 2.75 13.68
C PRO A 83 12.86 2.95 14.63
N HIS A 84 12.79 4.08 15.34
CA HIS A 84 11.69 4.38 16.26
C HIS A 84 10.37 4.74 15.56
N LEU A 85 10.41 5.15 14.29
CA LEU A 85 9.22 5.47 13.48
C LEU A 85 8.67 4.26 12.72
N ARG A 86 9.48 3.21 12.53
CA ARG A 86 9.08 2.00 11.78
C ARG A 86 7.81 1.33 12.34
N PRO A 87 7.66 1.12 13.66
CA PRO A 87 6.45 0.51 14.21
C PRO A 87 5.17 1.30 13.85
N GLU A 88 5.28 2.62 13.68
CA GLU A 88 4.14 3.50 13.41
C GLU A 88 3.53 3.25 12.03
N ILE A 89 4.33 2.74 11.08
CA ILE A 89 3.87 2.40 9.73
C ILE A 89 2.77 1.34 9.78
N LEU A 90 2.84 0.38 10.70
CA LEU A 90 1.82 -0.65 10.86
C LEU A 90 0.77 -0.32 11.91
N TRP A 91 0.68 0.93 12.36
CA TRP A 91 -0.45 1.35 13.19
C TRP A 91 -1.72 1.50 12.38
N ARG A 92 -2.83 1.03 12.97
CA ARG A 92 -4.18 1.16 12.45
C ARG A 92 -4.56 2.63 12.34
N THR A 93 -4.36 3.41 13.39
CA THR A 93 -4.57 4.87 13.44
C THR A 93 -3.40 5.53 14.18
N SER A 94 -3.12 6.81 13.88
CA SER A 94 -2.06 7.55 14.58
C SER A 94 -2.41 7.79 16.05
N THR A 95 -3.70 7.87 16.37
CA THR A 95 -4.20 8.17 17.73
C THR A 95 -4.20 6.93 18.63
N SER A 96 -4.68 5.79 18.16
CA SER A 96 -4.80 4.58 18.98
C SER A 96 -3.47 3.84 19.17
N ARG A 97 -2.50 4.05 18.26
CA ARG A 97 -1.22 3.33 18.20
C ARG A 97 -1.36 1.80 18.19
N GLU A 98 -2.56 1.30 17.90
CA GLU A 98 -2.84 -0.12 17.78
C GLU A 98 -2.21 -0.65 16.50
N CYS A 99 -1.49 -1.77 16.58
CA CYS A 99 -1.00 -2.46 15.40
C CYS A 99 -2.17 -2.98 14.54
N VAL A 100 -1.93 -3.06 13.23
CA VAL A 100 -2.86 -3.67 12.28
C VAL A 100 -2.97 -5.17 12.58
N THR A 101 -4.19 -5.65 12.78
CA THR A 101 -4.47 -7.09 12.92
C THR A 101 -4.42 -7.81 11.56
N PRO A 102 -4.23 -9.15 11.54
CA PRO A 102 -4.27 -9.95 10.31
C PRO A 102 -5.52 -9.70 9.44
N GLU A 103 -6.70 -9.57 10.06
CA GLU A 103 -7.95 -9.30 9.37
C GLU A 103 -7.97 -7.92 8.72
N ILE A 104 -7.48 -6.89 9.43
CA ILE A 104 -7.43 -5.52 8.93
C ILE A 104 -6.41 -5.42 7.79
N CYS A 105 -5.24 -6.04 7.95
CA CYS A 105 -4.21 -6.09 6.92
C CYS A 105 -4.75 -6.70 5.62
N TRP A 106 -5.45 -7.83 5.75
CA TRP A 106 -6.07 -8.50 4.62
C TRP A 106 -7.14 -7.65 3.93
N LYS A 107 -8.04 -7.04 4.71
CA LYS A 107 -9.06 -6.12 4.17
C LYS A 107 -8.43 -4.94 3.43
N ARG A 108 -7.36 -4.35 3.98
CA ARG A 108 -6.62 -3.26 3.32
C ARG A 108 -6.00 -3.72 2.02
N PHE A 109 -5.36 -4.88 2.00
CA PHE A 109 -4.85 -5.45 0.75
C PHE A 109 -5.95 -5.60 -0.30
N GLN A 110 -7.13 -6.12 0.08
CA GLN A 110 -8.27 -6.24 -0.86
C GLN A 110 -8.75 -4.89 -1.39
N LEU A 111 -8.74 -3.84 -0.58
CA LEU A 111 -9.08 -2.49 -1.05
C LEU A 111 -8.03 -1.96 -2.03
N VAL A 112 -6.74 -2.14 -1.73
CA VAL A 112 -5.64 -1.77 -2.62
C VAL A 112 -5.76 -2.51 -3.96
N GLN A 113 -6.05 -3.81 -3.92
CA GLN A 113 -6.22 -4.61 -5.13
C GLN A 113 -7.38 -4.09 -5.99
N LYS A 114 -8.55 -3.83 -5.39
CA LYS A 114 -9.70 -3.26 -6.10
C LYS A 114 -9.38 -1.91 -6.73
N GLU A 115 -8.64 -1.07 -6.02
CA GLU A 115 -8.23 0.24 -6.53
C GLU A 115 -7.26 0.11 -7.70
N LEU A 116 -6.30 -0.81 -7.62
CA LEU A 116 -5.39 -1.11 -8.74
C LEU A 116 -6.13 -1.67 -9.95
N GLU A 117 -7.11 -2.55 -9.76
CA GLU A 117 -7.97 -3.07 -10.83
C GLU A 117 -8.77 -1.94 -11.49
N ARG A 118 -9.33 -1.02 -10.68
CA ARG A 118 -10.04 0.18 -11.17
C ARG A 118 -9.11 1.08 -11.99
N LEU A 119 -7.93 1.39 -11.47
CA LEU A 119 -6.93 2.23 -12.15
C LEU A 119 -6.42 1.58 -13.44
N ALA A 120 -6.21 0.27 -13.43
CA ALA A 120 -5.81 -0.50 -14.60
C ALA A 120 -6.89 -0.51 -15.71
N GLU A 121 -8.16 -0.40 -15.35
CA GLU A 121 -9.23 -0.21 -16.33
C GLU A 121 -9.25 1.21 -16.86
N MET A 122 -9.21 2.21 -15.98
CA MET A 122 -9.27 3.63 -16.37
C MET A 122 -8.12 4.05 -17.28
N ILE A 123 -6.90 3.56 -17.02
CA ILE A 123 -5.74 3.96 -17.83
C ILE A 123 -5.89 3.56 -19.30
N LYS A 124 -6.70 2.54 -19.63
CA LYS A 124 -6.90 2.09 -21.01
C LYS A 124 -7.43 3.18 -21.93
N GLU A 125 -8.20 4.13 -21.42
CA GLU A 125 -8.73 5.27 -22.18
C GLU A 125 -7.63 6.26 -22.58
N PHE A 126 -6.52 6.27 -21.83
CA PHE A 126 -5.38 7.16 -22.05
C PHE A 126 -4.22 6.48 -22.81
N MET A 127 -4.24 5.15 -22.90
CA MET A 127 -3.29 4.35 -23.66
C MET A 127 -3.54 4.52 -25.16
N ALA A 128 -2.51 4.99 -25.89
CA ALA A 128 -2.55 5.12 -27.34
C ALA A 128 -1.23 4.61 -27.97
N PRO A 129 -1.22 4.14 -29.23
CA PRO A 129 -0.02 3.58 -29.88
C PRO A 129 1.15 4.57 -29.98
N ASP A 130 0.85 5.86 -30.01
CA ASP A 130 1.79 6.98 -30.10
C ASP A 130 2.21 7.54 -28.72
N ARG A 131 1.69 6.98 -27.62
CA ARG A 131 1.96 7.43 -26.25
C ARG A 131 2.75 6.41 -25.47
N SER A 132 3.67 6.91 -24.66
CA SER A 132 4.33 6.13 -23.62
C SER A 132 3.37 5.84 -22.46
N HIS A 133 3.68 4.79 -21.68
CA HIS A 133 2.92 4.49 -20.47
C HIS A 133 2.95 5.65 -19.47
N GLN A 134 4.08 6.36 -19.36
CA GLN A 134 4.21 7.48 -18.44
C GLN A 134 3.29 8.63 -18.84
N GLU A 135 3.22 8.99 -20.12
CA GLU A 135 2.28 10.01 -20.60
C GLU A 135 0.82 9.62 -20.34
N ALA A 136 0.47 8.34 -20.49
CA ALA A 136 -0.87 7.86 -20.16
C ALA A 136 -1.18 7.97 -18.64
N VAL A 137 -0.19 7.72 -17.78
CA VAL A 137 -0.31 7.92 -16.33
C VAL A 137 -0.48 9.39 -16.01
N ASP A 138 0.33 10.28 -16.58
CA ASP A 138 0.27 11.72 -16.33
C ASP A 138 -1.10 12.30 -16.73
N LEU A 139 -1.65 11.86 -17.87
CA LEU A 139 -2.99 12.24 -18.31
C LEU A 139 -4.10 11.72 -17.39
N LEU A 140 -3.97 10.48 -16.91
CA LEU A 140 -4.91 9.90 -15.95
C LEU A 140 -4.87 10.66 -14.61
N GLU A 141 -3.67 11.01 -14.12
CA GLU A 141 -3.50 11.81 -12.90
C GLU A 141 -4.18 13.18 -13.03
N GLN A 142 -3.97 13.86 -14.17
CA GLN A 142 -4.65 15.12 -14.47
C GLN A 142 -6.17 14.95 -14.47
N HIS A 143 -6.68 13.92 -15.15
CA HIS A 143 -8.12 13.65 -15.21
C HIS A 143 -8.73 13.39 -13.82
N LEU A 144 -8.04 12.61 -12.97
CA LEU A 144 -8.47 12.35 -11.59
C LEU A 144 -8.47 13.61 -10.73
N PHE A 145 -7.49 14.49 -10.92
CA PHE A 145 -7.41 15.77 -10.22
C PHE A 145 -8.58 16.68 -10.59
N GLU A 146 -8.83 16.88 -11.90
CA GLU A 146 -9.90 17.72 -12.41
C GLU A 146 -11.28 17.22 -11.96
N THR A 147 -11.54 15.92 -12.08
CA THR A 147 -12.83 15.31 -11.69
C THR A 147 -13.07 15.34 -10.18
N SER A 148 -12.01 15.30 -9.37
CA SER A 148 -12.12 15.38 -7.90
C SER A 148 -12.42 16.80 -7.40
N GLY A 149 -11.96 17.83 -8.13
CA GLY A 149 -12.21 19.24 -7.80
C GLY A 149 -13.69 19.65 -7.90
N ASP A 150 -14.43 19.07 -8.86
CA ASP A 150 -15.83 19.41 -9.10
C ASP A 150 -16.80 18.97 -7.97
N ASN A 151 -16.39 18.03 -7.12
CA ASN A 151 -17.21 17.54 -6.01
C ASN A 151 -17.03 18.30 -4.68
N GLN A 152 -16.09 19.25 -4.58
CA GLN A 152 -15.86 20.01 -3.34
C GLN A 152 -16.61 21.35 -3.27
N GLY A 153 -17.40 21.70 -4.30
CA GLY A 153 -17.98 23.04 -4.46
C GLY A 153 -19.50 23.20 -4.33
N LYS A 154 -20.29 22.16 -3.99
CA LYS A 154 -21.75 22.34 -3.82
C LYS A 154 -22.09 22.78 -2.40
N PRO A 155 -22.44 24.07 -2.15
CA PRO A 155 -23.03 24.46 -0.87
C PRO A 155 -24.32 23.66 -0.68
N ASN A 156 -24.48 23.06 0.51
CA ASN A 156 -25.75 22.48 0.93
C ASN A 156 -26.80 23.60 0.92
N SER A 157 -27.56 23.71 -0.16
CA SER A 157 -28.79 24.49 -0.19
C SER A 157 -29.80 23.78 0.71
N GLY A 158 -29.71 24.08 2.01
CA GLY A 158 -30.64 23.62 3.01
C GLY A 158 -32.04 23.99 2.57
N LYS A 159 -32.86 22.97 2.31
CA LYS A 159 -34.30 23.16 2.17
C LYS A 159 -34.80 23.68 3.52
N LEU A 160 -35.11 24.98 3.57
CA LEU A 160 -36.05 25.52 4.55
C LEU A 160 -37.37 24.78 4.34
N VAL A 161 -37.70 23.91 5.29
CA VAL A 161 -39.02 23.29 5.38
C VAL A 161 -39.98 24.38 5.90
N PRO A 162 -41.16 24.54 5.27
CA PRO A 162 -42.10 25.64 5.57
C PRO A 162 -42.65 25.61 7.00
#